data_AF-A0A8J6KUD2-F1
#
_entry.id   AF-A0A8J6KUD2-F1
#
_cell.length_a   1.000
_cell.length_b   1.000
_cell.length_c   1.000
_cell.angle_alpha   90.00
_cell.angle_beta   90.00
_cell.angle_gamma   90.00
#
_symmetry.space_group_name_H-M   'P 1'
#
loop_
_entity.id
_entity.type
_entity.pdbx_description
1 polymer ?
#
loop_
_entity_poly.entity_id
_entity_poly.type
_entity_poly.pdbx_seq_one_letter_code
_entity_poly.pdbx_strand_id
1 'polypeptide(L)'
;MGDAPDFDRSQWLNENFKLGLDFPNLPYLIDGAHRITQSNAILRYIARKHNLCGETEEERIRADIVENQVMDNRMQLIMLCYNPDFEKQKPEFLKTIPEKMKLYSEFLGKRPWCAGDKGLKKISAYMKTSRFLPTPIFSKMAHWCNK
;
A
#
# COMPACT_ATOMS: atom_id res chain seq x y z
N MET A 1 -13.17 11.15 -7.73
CA MET A 1 -14.35 11.20 -6.86
C MET A 1 -14.62 12.67 -6.63
N GLY A 2 -15.84 13.13 -6.86
CA GLY A 2 -16.25 14.49 -6.56
C GLY A 2 -16.29 14.75 -5.05
N ASP A 3 -16.59 15.99 -4.69
CA ASP A 3 -16.62 16.43 -3.30
C ASP A 3 -17.82 15.85 -2.53
N ALA A 4 -17.73 15.91 -1.20
CA ALA A 4 -18.86 15.61 -0.32
C ALA A 4 -19.98 16.66 -0.52
N PRO A 5 -21.26 16.30 -0.33
CA PRO A 5 -21.73 14.99 0.13
C PRO A 5 -21.98 13.98 -1.00
N ASP A 6 -21.93 14.41 -2.26
CA ASP A 6 -22.40 13.61 -3.40
C ASP A 6 -21.41 12.51 -3.80
N PHE A 7 -20.11 12.72 -3.53
CA PHE A 7 -19.05 11.76 -3.81
C PHE A 7 -19.08 11.23 -5.25
N ASP A 8 -19.35 12.11 -6.22
CA ASP A 8 -19.60 11.71 -7.61
C ASP A 8 -18.48 10.83 -8.18
N ARG A 9 -18.86 9.72 -8.81
CA ARG A 9 -17.92 8.75 -9.39
C ARG A 9 -17.95 8.76 -10.92
N SER A 10 -18.71 9.66 -11.54
CA SER A 10 -18.89 9.72 -13.00
C SER A 10 -17.57 9.72 -13.76
N GLN A 11 -16.57 10.47 -13.30
CA GLN A 11 -15.23 10.54 -13.93
C GLN A 11 -14.59 9.15 -14.10
N TRP A 12 -14.75 8.25 -13.13
CA TRP A 12 -14.24 6.89 -13.22
C TRP A 12 -15.20 5.97 -13.98
N LEU A 13 -16.49 6.02 -13.65
CA LEU A 13 -17.50 5.12 -14.23
C LEU A 13 -17.68 5.34 -15.74
N ASN A 14 -17.42 6.54 -16.23
CA ASN A 14 -17.49 6.86 -17.66
C ASN A 14 -16.30 6.32 -18.46
N GLU A 15 -15.17 6.04 -17.81
CA GLU A 15 -13.91 5.68 -18.49
C GLU A 15 -13.47 4.24 -18.23
N ASN A 16 -13.82 3.64 -17.10
CA ASN A 16 -13.25 2.37 -16.62
C ASN A 16 -13.28 1.21 -17.64
N PHE A 17 -14.37 1.04 -18.39
CA PHE A 17 -14.53 -0.02 -19.39
C PHE A 17 -13.90 0.31 -20.76
N LYS A 18 -13.44 1.55 -20.97
CA LYS A 18 -12.80 2.00 -22.22
C LYS A 18 -11.27 1.81 -22.20
N LEU A 19 -10.71 1.49 -21.04
CA LEU A 19 -9.26 1.42 -20.83
C LEU A 19 -8.63 0.10 -21.28
N GLY A 20 -9.41 -0.87 -21.76
CA GLY A 20 -8.92 -2.20 -22.18
C GLY A 20 -8.31 -3.02 -21.04
N LEU A 21 -8.77 -2.80 -19.80
CA LEU A 21 -8.35 -3.56 -18.62
C LEU A 21 -9.14 -4.87 -18.56
N ASP A 22 -8.46 -6.00 -18.33
CA ASP A 22 -9.13 -7.31 -18.21
C ASP A 22 -10.12 -7.33 -17.03
N PHE A 23 -9.70 -6.75 -15.90
CA PHE A 23 -10.52 -6.57 -14.69
C PHE A 23 -10.53 -5.08 -14.30
N PRO A 24 -11.47 -4.27 -14.84
CA PRO A 24 -11.51 -2.83 -14.59
C PRO A 24 -11.63 -2.49 -13.10
N ASN A 25 -10.58 -1.89 -12.55
CA ASN A 25 -10.53 -1.50 -11.15
C ASN A 25 -9.53 -0.36 -10.92
N LEU A 26 -9.61 0.27 -9.75
CA LEU A 26 -8.58 1.17 -9.24
C LEU A 26 -7.75 0.45 -8.16
N PRO A 27 -6.41 0.64 -8.12
CA PRO A 27 -5.61 1.35 -9.12
C PRO A 27 -5.40 0.51 -10.39
N TYR A 28 -5.00 1.20 -11.47
CA TYR A 28 -4.51 0.60 -12.71
C TYR A 28 -3.18 1.23 -13.15
N LEU A 29 -2.42 0.50 -13.96
CA LEU A 29 -1.21 0.97 -14.67
C LEU A 29 -1.35 0.66 -16.16
N ILE A 30 -1.09 1.66 -17.01
CA ILE A 30 -0.95 1.49 -18.46
C ILE A 30 0.49 1.84 -18.82
N ASP A 31 1.21 0.89 -19.42
CA ASP A 31 2.61 1.03 -19.80
C ASP A 31 2.85 0.35 -21.14
N GLY A 32 2.83 1.14 -22.22
CA GLY A 32 2.83 0.65 -23.58
C GLY A 32 1.62 -0.25 -23.86
N ALA A 33 1.88 -1.50 -24.23
CA ALA A 33 0.84 -2.51 -24.46
C ALA A 33 0.29 -3.14 -23.17
N HIS A 34 0.96 -2.95 -22.02
CA HIS A 34 0.56 -3.58 -20.76
C HIS A 34 -0.52 -2.76 -20.06
N ARG A 35 -1.61 -3.42 -19.69
CA ARG A 35 -2.75 -2.86 -18.96
C ARG A 35 -3.00 -3.71 -17.72
N ILE A 36 -2.67 -3.19 -16.54
CA ILE A 36 -2.57 -3.97 -15.31
C ILE A 36 -3.45 -3.34 -14.24
N THR A 37 -4.31 -4.14 -13.61
CA THR A 37 -5.04 -3.78 -12.38
C THR A 37 -4.54 -4.65 -11.22
N GLN A 38 -5.01 -4.37 -9.99
CA GLN A 38 -4.51 -4.93 -8.72
C GLN A 38 -3.18 -4.32 -8.28
N SER A 39 -3.17 -3.69 -7.09
CA SER A 39 -2.01 -2.96 -6.56
C SER A 39 -0.74 -3.83 -6.49
N ASN A 40 -0.86 -5.08 -6.03
CA ASN A 40 0.29 -5.98 -5.90
C ASN A 40 0.80 -6.46 -7.27
N ALA A 41 -0.09 -6.69 -8.24
CA ALA A 41 0.32 -7.05 -9.59
C ALA A 41 1.09 -5.91 -10.27
N ILE A 42 0.62 -4.67 -10.09
CA ILE A 42 1.30 -3.45 -10.55
C ILE A 42 2.68 -3.32 -9.87
N LEU A 43 2.76 -3.46 -8.55
CA LEU A 43 4.04 -3.41 -7.81
C LEU A 43 5.02 -4.48 -8.29
N ARG A 44 4.56 -5.73 -8.44
CA ARG A 44 5.38 -6.84 -8.94
C ARG A 44 5.84 -6.63 -10.38
N TYR A 45 5.01 -6.05 -11.25
CA TYR A 45 5.40 -5.69 -12.62
C TYR A 45 6.55 -4.68 -12.64
N ILE A 46 6.45 -3.61 -11.86
CA ILE A 46 7.51 -2.60 -11.72
C ILE A 46 8.76 -3.23 -11.10
N ALA A 47 8.60 -4.06 -10.07
CA ALA A 47 9.71 -4.74 -9.41
C ALA A 47 10.48 -5.67 -10.36
N ARG A 48 9.78 -6.45 -11.21
CA ARG A 48 10.40 -7.29 -12.24
C ARG A 48 11.21 -6.50 -13.25
N LYS A 49 10.72 -5.34 -13.70
CA LYS A 49 11.47 -4.45 -14.61
C LYS A 49 12.80 -3.95 -14.06
N HIS A 50 12.97 -4.00 -12.73
CA HIS A 50 14.15 -3.50 -12.04
C HIS A 50 14.88 -4.57 -11.20
N ASN A 51 14.54 -5.85 -11.38
CA ASN A 51 15.10 -6.98 -10.61
C ASN A 51 14.96 -6.84 -9.08
N LEU A 52 13.76 -6.51 -8.61
CA LEU A 52 13.46 -6.23 -7.19
C LEU A 52 12.48 -7.21 -6.55
N CYS A 53 12.24 -8.36 -7.17
CA CYS A 53 11.37 -9.40 -6.59
C CYS A 53 12.14 -10.42 -5.72
N GLY A 54 13.39 -10.13 -5.36
CA GLY A 54 14.32 -11.10 -4.78
C GLY A 54 15.11 -11.84 -5.87
N GLU A 55 16.38 -12.08 -5.62
CA GLU A 55 17.28 -12.82 -6.53
C GLU A 55 17.37 -14.28 -6.11
N THR A 56 17.37 -14.55 -4.81
CA THR A 56 17.32 -15.91 -4.25
C THR A 56 15.89 -16.32 -3.87
N GLU A 57 15.67 -17.63 -3.73
CA GLU A 57 14.37 -18.15 -3.29
C GLU A 57 13.99 -17.67 -1.88
N GLU A 58 14.96 -17.59 -0.97
CA GLU A 58 14.77 -17.04 0.38
C GLU A 58 14.25 -15.59 0.33
N GLU A 59 14.84 -14.74 -0.52
CA GLU A 59 14.41 -13.34 -0.67
C GLU A 59 13.00 -13.24 -1.28
N ARG A 60 12.68 -14.12 -2.25
CA ARG A 60 11.34 -14.19 -2.88
C ARG A 60 10.28 -14.60 -1.86
N ILE A 61 10.54 -15.67 -1.10
CA ILE A 61 9.66 -16.15 -0.02
C ILE A 61 9.41 -15.01 0.97
N ARG A 62 10.46 -14.30 1.40
CA ARG A 62 10.32 -13.19 2.34
C ARG A 62 9.52 -12.03 1.77
N ALA A 63 9.74 -11.68 0.50
CA ALA A 63 8.97 -10.64 -0.21
C ALA A 63 7.48 -11.03 -0.31
N ASP A 64 7.18 -12.28 -0.62
CA ASP A 64 5.81 -12.79 -0.72
C ASP A 64 5.10 -12.80 0.63
N ILE A 65 5.78 -13.25 1.71
CA ILE A 65 5.23 -13.22 3.07
C ILE A 65 4.92 -11.80 3.49
N VAL A 66 5.86 -10.86 3.36
CA VAL A 66 5.64 -9.49 3.82
C VAL A 66 4.60 -8.76 2.98
N GLU A 67 4.53 -9.02 1.66
CA GLU A 67 3.49 -8.45 0.80
C GLU A 67 2.09 -8.84 1.28
N ASN A 68 1.86 -10.14 1.52
CA ASN A 68 0.56 -10.63 1.94
C ASN A 68 0.21 -10.21 3.38
N GLN A 69 1.18 -10.26 4.30
CA GLN A 69 0.97 -9.83 5.68
C GLN A 69 0.61 -8.34 5.79
N VAL A 70 1.26 -7.49 4.99
CA VAL A 70 0.91 -6.06 4.90
C VAL A 70 -0.49 -5.86 4.33
N MET A 71 -0.90 -6.66 3.33
CA MET A 71 -2.25 -6.57 2.81
C MET A 71 -3.31 -6.95 3.85
N ASP A 72 -3.10 -8.01 4.62
CA ASP A 72 -4.02 -8.40 5.70
C ASP A 72 -4.16 -7.29 6.75
N ASN A 73 -3.04 -6.72 7.21
CA ASN A 73 -3.08 -5.62 8.18
C ASN A 73 -3.68 -4.34 7.60
N ARG A 74 -3.43 -4.04 6.31
CA ARG A 74 -4.06 -2.92 5.60
C ARG A 74 -5.58 -3.11 5.54
N MET A 75 -6.06 -4.31 5.23
CA MET A 75 -7.50 -4.60 5.17
C MET A 75 -8.15 -4.44 6.54
N GLN A 76 -7.52 -4.92 7.62
CA GLN A 76 -8.03 -4.71 8.98
C GLN A 76 -8.15 -3.21 9.33
N LEU A 77 -7.16 -2.40 8.96
CA LEU A 77 -7.21 -0.95 9.17
C LEU A 77 -8.33 -0.28 8.35
N ILE A 78 -8.49 -0.67 7.08
CA ILE A 78 -9.57 -0.16 6.22
C ILE A 78 -10.94 -0.48 6.82
N MET A 79 -11.13 -1.73 7.26
CA MET A 79 -12.39 -2.16 7.87
C MET A 79 -12.72 -1.37 9.14
N LEU A 80 -11.71 -1.02 9.94
CA LEU A 80 -11.90 -0.13 11.09
C LEU A 80 -12.27 1.29 10.65
N CYS A 81 -11.49 1.90 9.75
CA CYS A 81 -11.64 3.31 9.39
C CYS A 81 -12.96 3.62 8.68
N TYR A 82 -13.51 2.67 7.92
CA TYR A 82 -14.82 2.83 7.27
C TYR A 82 -15.98 2.29 8.12
N ASN A 83 -15.72 1.82 9.34
CA ASN A 83 -16.78 1.37 10.23
C ASN A 83 -17.56 2.56 10.79
N PRO A 84 -18.91 2.59 10.75
CA PRO A 84 -19.71 3.61 11.42
C PRO A 84 -19.45 3.72 12.93
N ASP A 85 -19.04 2.63 13.58
CA ASP A 85 -18.65 2.57 14.98
C ASP A 85 -17.14 2.77 15.21
N PHE A 86 -16.43 3.42 14.28
CA PHE A 86 -14.98 3.66 14.33
C PHE A 86 -14.49 4.10 15.71
N GLU A 87 -15.09 5.13 16.29
CA GLU A 87 -14.66 5.68 17.60
C GLU A 87 -14.81 4.68 18.75
N LYS A 88 -15.76 3.73 18.65
CA LYS A 88 -15.94 2.67 19.66
C LYS A 88 -14.92 1.54 19.48
N GLN A 89 -14.59 1.19 18.25
CA GLN A 89 -13.71 0.05 17.93
C GLN A 89 -12.22 0.40 17.94
N LYS A 90 -11.88 1.67 17.67
CA LYS A 90 -10.51 2.17 17.61
C LYS A 90 -9.68 1.85 18.85
N PRO A 91 -10.16 2.03 20.10
CA PRO A 91 -9.36 1.74 21.29
C PRO A 91 -8.89 0.29 21.35
N GLU A 92 -9.74 -0.66 20.98
CA GLU A 92 -9.38 -2.08 20.99
C GLU A 92 -8.39 -2.42 19.88
N PHE A 93 -8.61 -1.89 18.67
CA PHE A 93 -7.67 -2.06 17.57
C PHE A 93 -6.27 -1.53 17.92
N LEU A 94 -6.17 -0.37 18.59
CA LEU A 94 -4.90 0.22 19.01
C LEU A 94 -4.12 -0.68 19.97
N LYS A 95 -4.79 -1.46 20.83
CA LYS A 95 -4.13 -2.46 21.69
C LYS A 95 -3.45 -3.58 20.89
N THR A 96 -3.95 -3.90 19.70
CA THR A 96 -3.36 -4.94 18.82
C THR A 96 -2.13 -4.46 18.06
N ILE A 97 -1.91 -3.14 17.96
CA ILE A 97 -0.81 -2.57 17.15
C ILE A 97 0.57 -2.96 17.67
N PRO A 98 0.90 -2.87 18.98
CA PRO A 98 2.21 -3.25 19.48
C PRO A 98 2.59 -4.70 19.13
N GLU A 99 1.67 -5.65 19.26
CA GLU A 99 1.92 -7.06 18.95
C GLU A 99 2.17 -7.27 17.45
N LYS A 100 1.36 -6.65 16.58
CA LYS A 100 1.57 -6.67 15.13
C LYS A 100 2.92 -6.07 14.74
N MET A 101 3.26 -4.91 15.32
CA MET A 101 4.55 -4.24 15.03
C MET A 101 5.75 -5.03 15.53
N LYS A 102 5.60 -5.78 16.65
CA LYS A 102 6.63 -6.70 17.12
C LYS A 102 6.94 -7.78 16.08
N LEU A 103 5.93 -8.38 15.45
CA LEU A 103 6.14 -9.39 14.39
C LEU A 103 6.91 -8.82 13.20
N TYR A 104 6.60 -7.58 12.78
CA TYR A 104 7.36 -6.92 11.71
C TYR A 104 8.81 -6.61 12.11
N SER A 105 9.02 -6.16 13.34
CA SER A 105 10.36 -5.89 13.89
C SER A 105 11.22 -7.15 13.92
N GLU A 106 10.64 -8.28 14.39
CA GLU A 106 11.31 -9.58 14.42
C GLU A 106 11.57 -10.13 13.00
N PHE A 107 10.60 -9.98 12.09
CA PHE A 107 10.76 -10.38 10.69
C PHE A 107 11.89 -9.62 10.01
N LEU A 108 11.99 -8.30 10.21
CA LEU A 108 13.08 -7.48 9.72
C LEU A 108 14.43 -7.90 10.35
N GLY A 109 14.45 -8.03 11.67
CA GLY A 109 15.64 -8.38 12.44
C GLY A 109 16.76 -7.35 12.24
N LYS A 110 17.94 -7.83 11.84
CA LYS A 110 19.11 -6.97 11.56
C LYS A 110 19.24 -6.55 10.10
N ARG A 111 18.31 -6.95 9.23
CA ARG A 111 18.38 -6.67 7.80
C ARG A 111 18.02 -5.20 7.54
N PRO A 112 18.62 -4.55 6.53
CA PRO A 112 18.24 -3.20 6.14
C PRO A 112 16.88 -3.17 5.42
N TRP A 113 16.43 -4.29 4.83
CA TRP A 113 15.13 -4.40 4.16
C TRP A 113 14.45 -5.74 4.48
N CYS A 114 13.11 -5.78 4.41
CA CYS A 114 12.33 -6.98 4.72
C CYS A 114 12.72 -8.19 3.86
N ALA A 115 13.01 -7.98 2.58
CA ALA A 115 13.38 -9.05 1.66
C ALA A 115 14.89 -9.39 1.66
N GLY A 116 15.76 -8.63 2.33
CA GLY A 116 17.21 -8.85 2.30
C GLY A 116 18.04 -7.56 2.42
N ASP A 117 19.20 -7.55 1.77
CA ASP A 117 20.14 -6.42 1.83
C ASP A 117 19.97 -5.40 0.69
N LYS A 118 19.22 -5.79 -0.35
CA LYS A 118 19.05 -5.00 -1.57
C LYS A 118 17.80 -4.13 -1.51
N GLY A 119 17.99 -2.85 -1.78
CA GLY A 119 16.92 -1.88 -1.99
C GLY A 119 17.18 -1.02 -3.23
N LEU A 120 16.17 -0.26 -3.65
CA LEU A 120 16.33 0.67 -4.76
C LEU A 120 17.25 1.82 -4.37
N LYS A 121 18.43 1.94 -5.01
CA LYS A 121 19.36 3.07 -4.79
C LYS A 121 18.67 4.43 -4.92
N LYS A 122 17.74 4.56 -5.89
CA LYS A 122 16.94 5.78 -6.08
C LYS A 122 15.96 6.04 -4.93
N ILE A 123 15.31 5.01 -4.39
CA ILE A 123 14.44 5.14 -3.21
C ILE A 123 15.30 5.50 -1.99
N SER A 124 16.42 4.82 -1.78
CA SER A 124 17.36 5.15 -0.69
C SER A 124 17.88 6.59 -0.82
N ALA A 125 18.21 7.05 -2.03
CA ALA A 125 18.58 8.43 -2.27
C ALA A 125 17.41 9.40 -1.98
N TYR A 126 16.19 9.09 -2.44
CA TYR A 126 15.00 9.88 -2.14
C TYR A 126 14.74 9.99 -0.64
N MET A 127 14.87 8.86 0.09
CA MET A 127 14.69 8.80 1.55
C MET A 127 15.70 9.66 2.33
N LYS A 128 16.84 10.00 1.73
CA LYS A 128 17.85 10.91 2.29
C LYS A 128 17.59 12.38 1.96
N THR A 129 16.61 12.69 1.10
CA THR A 129 16.28 14.07 0.73
C THR A 129 15.31 14.68 1.72
N SER A 130 15.30 16.01 1.84
CA SER A 130 14.32 16.76 2.64
C SER A 130 12.87 16.61 2.18
N ARG A 131 12.64 16.01 1.01
CA ARG A 131 11.29 15.69 0.50
C ARG A 131 10.71 14.41 1.11
N PHE A 132 11.56 13.53 1.62
CA PHE A 132 11.08 12.33 2.28
C PHE A 132 10.61 12.67 3.69
N LEU A 133 9.36 12.30 3.98
CA LEU A 133 8.77 12.44 5.31
C LEU A 133 8.94 11.10 6.04
N PRO A 134 9.78 11.02 7.09
CA PRO A 134 10.08 9.78 7.80
C PRO A 134 8.94 9.30 8.71
N THR A 135 7.91 10.14 8.90
CA THR A 135 6.72 9.84 9.69
C THR A 135 5.53 9.57 8.78
N PRO A 136 4.53 8.78 9.22
CA PRO A 136 3.38 8.48 8.39
C PRO A 136 2.71 9.76 7.91
N ILE A 137 2.54 9.83 6.58
CA ILE A 137 1.86 10.90 5.87
C ILE A 137 0.40 10.89 6.30
N PHE A 138 0.07 11.66 7.34
CA PHE A 138 -1.21 12.35 7.43
C PHE A 138 -1.03 13.70 6.72
N SER A 139 -1.00 13.67 5.39
CA SER A 139 -0.94 14.88 4.56
C SER A 139 -2.18 15.73 4.80
N LYS A 140 -2.06 16.75 5.67
CA LYS A 140 -3.17 17.47 6.32
C LYS A 140 -4.06 16.49 7.10
N MET A 141 -4.51 16.86 8.30
CA MET A 141 -5.66 16.15 8.87
C MET A 141 -6.74 16.16 7.80
N ALA A 142 -7.10 15.00 7.27
CA ALA A 142 -8.34 14.92 6.55
C ALA A 142 -9.40 15.24 7.62
N HIS A 143 -9.95 16.46 7.57
CA HIS A 143 -11.09 16.85 8.37
C HIS A 143 -12.28 16.07 7.83
N TRP A 144 -12.37 14.80 8.20
CA TRP A 144 -13.56 14.01 8.02
C TRP A 144 -14.49 14.37 9.18
N CYS A 145 -15.50 15.16 8.86
CA CYS A 145 -16.59 15.58 9.76
C CYS A 145 -16.14 16.41 10.97
N ASN A 146 -15.86 17.70 10.75
CA ASN A 146 -16.16 18.70 11.78
C ASN A 146 -17.63 19.11 11.63
N LYS A 147 -18.46 18.71 12.61
CA LYS A 147 -19.54 19.59 13.06
C LYS A 147 -18.93 20.64 13.99
#